data_AF-A0A7W8JXZ0-F1
#
_entry.id   AF-A0A7W8JXZ0-F1
#
_cell.length_a   1.000
_cell.length_b   1.000
_cell.length_c   1.000
_cell.angle_alpha   90.00
_cell.angle_beta   90.00
_cell.angle_gamma   90.00
#
_symmetry.space_group_name_H-M   'P 1'
#
loop_
_entity.id
_entity.type
_entity.pdbx_description
1 polymer ?
#
loop_
_entity_poly.entity_id
_entity_poly.type
_entity_poly.pdbx_seq_one_letter_code
_entity_poly.pdbx_strand_id
1 'polypeptide(L)' 'MDALIDLSLRAALLILIHPLSRGLFFVLAAMYGAGSGWPGWATGLCGALGVGSWLAPLWALWRDRARREHHRQS' A
#
# COMPACT_ATOMS: atom_id res chain seq x y z
N MET A 1 0.81 5.29 32.21
CA MET A 1 0.85 6.29 31.12
C MET A 1 1.66 5.76 29.94
N ASP A 2 2.67 4.93 30.19
CA ASP A 2 3.55 4.32 29.17
C ASP A 2 2.86 3.30 28.27
N ALA A 3 1.91 2.52 28.79
CA ALA A 3 1.19 1.51 28.01
C ALA A 3 0.32 2.11 26.88
N LEU A 4 -0.20 3.32 27.07
CA LEU A 4 -0.99 4.01 26.05
C LEU A 4 -0.09 4.57 24.94
N ILE A 5 1.12 5.01 25.31
CA ILE A 5 2.14 5.47 24.37
C ILE A 5 2.67 4.30 23.55
N ASP A 6 2.96 3.16 24.17
CA ASP A 6 3.41 1.95 23.48
C ASP A 6 2.35 1.43 22.50
N LEU A 7 1.07 1.40 22.92
CA LEU A 7 -0.04 1.01 22.05
C LEU A 7 -0.21 1.98 20.88
N SER A 8 -0.07 3.28 21.13
CA SER A 8 -0.15 4.31 20.09
C SER A 8 1.03 4.25 19.12
N LEU A 9 2.24 4.00 19.63
CA LEU A 9 3.45 3.84 18.85
C LEU A 9 3.38 2.59 17.98
N ARG A 10 2.86 1.48 18.55
CA ARG A 10 2.67 0.22 17.86
C ARG A 10 1.56 0.30 16.82
N ALA A 11 0.48 1.03 17.09
CA ALA A 11 -0.56 1.32 16.11
C ALA A 11 -0.03 2.21 14.97
N ALA A 12 0.76 3.25 15.28
CA ALA A 12 1.42 4.08 14.28
C ALA A 12 2.41 3.27 13.44
N LEU A 13 3.19 2.39 14.05
CA LEU A 13 4.07 1.44 13.37
C LEU A 13 3.29 0.45 12.51
N LEU A 14 2.17 -0.09 13.00
CA LEU A 14 1.30 -0.97 12.23
C LEU A 14 0.69 -0.25 11.02
N ILE A 15 0.29 1.01 11.17
CA ILE A 15 -0.19 1.85 10.06
C ILE A 15 0.95 2.14 9.07
N LEU A 16 2.17 2.38 9.56
CA LEU A 16 3.35 2.64 8.73
C LEU A 16 3.83 1.37 7.99
N ILE A 17 3.72 0.22 8.64
CA ILE A 17 4.10 -1.10 8.12
C ILE A 17 3.00 -1.66 7.22
N HIS A 18 1.72 -1.31 7.44
CA HIS A 18 0.63 -1.84 6.64
C HIS A 18 0.75 -1.34 5.19
N PRO A 19 0.96 -2.25 4.22
CA PRO A 19 1.09 -1.86 2.81
C PRO A 19 -0.15 -1.15 2.27
N LEU A 20 -1.31 -1.38 2.90
CA LEU A 20 -2.58 -0.73 2.59
C LEU A 20 -2.57 0.75 3.00
N SER A 21 -2.23 1.05 4.26
CA SER A 21 -2.14 2.40 4.81
C SER A 21 -1.02 3.21 4.18
N ARG A 22 0.12 2.59 3.90
CA ARG A 22 1.21 3.20 3.14
C ARG A 22 0.78 3.55 1.72
N GLY A 23 0.05 2.65 1.04
CA GLY A 23 -0.49 2.92 -0.28
C GLY A 23 -1.50 4.06 -0.29
N LEU A 24 -2.41 4.08 0.69
CA LEU A 24 -3.38 5.16 0.88
C LEU A 24 -2.70 6.51 1.12
N PHE A 25 -1.63 6.54 1.93
CA PHE A 25 -0.85 7.75 2.19
C PHE A 25 -0.22 8.32 0.91
N PHE A 26 0.34 7.44 0.06
CA PHE A 26 0.88 7.83 -1.24
C PHE A 26 -0.21 8.37 -2.19
N VAL A 27 -1.39 7.77 -2.23
CA VAL A 27 -2.54 8.27 -3.01
C VAL A 27 -3.00 9.63 -2.48
N LEU A 28 -3.07 9.81 -1.17
CA LEU A 28 -3.46 11.08 -0.54
C LEU A 28 -2.44 12.19 -0.84
N ALA A 29 -1.14 11.87 -0.75
CA ALA A 29 -0.06 12.76 -1.13
C ALA A 29 -0.10 13.12 -2.62
N ALA A 30 -0.45 12.17 -3.50
CA ALA A 30 -0.65 12.44 -4.91
C ALA A 30 -1.83 13.40 -5.14
N MET A 31 -2.99 13.17 -4.51
CA MET A 31 -4.13 14.09 -4.63
C MET A 31 -3.81 15.50 -4.11
N TYR A 32 -3.13 15.59 -2.98
CA TYR A 32 -2.68 16.87 -2.43
C TYR A 32 -1.69 17.57 -3.37
N GLY A 33 -0.70 16.83 -3.88
CA GLY A 33 0.28 17.35 -4.83
C GLY A 33 -0.37 17.82 -6.14
N ALA A 34 -1.39 17.13 -6.63
CA ALA A 34 -2.12 17.51 -7.84
C ALA A 34 -2.81 18.88 -7.70
N GLY A 35 -3.32 19.19 -6.50
CA GLY A 35 -3.93 20.49 -6.20
C GLY A 35 -2.93 21.58 -5.82
N SER A 36 -1.75 21.21 -5.30
CA SER A 36 -0.75 22.13 -4.75
C SER A 36 0.34 22.55 -5.75
N GLY A 37 0.23 22.14 -7.02
CA GLY A 37 1.21 22.49 -8.05
C GLY A 37 2.48 21.64 -8.02
N TRP A 38 2.41 20.41 -7.50
CA TRP A 38 3.54 19.48 -7.61
C TRP A 38 3.85 19.15 -9.07
N PRO A 39 5.13 18.84 -9.38
CA PRO A 39 5.49 18.33 -10.69
C PRO A 39 4.70 17.06 -10.99
N GLY A 40 4.05 16.99 -12.16
CA GLY A 40 3.15 15.87 -12.52
C GLY A 40 3.79 14.48 -12.41
N TRP A 41 5.11 14.38 -12.55
CA TRP A 41 5.86 13.14 -12.36
C TRP A 41 5.90 12.67 -10.90
N ALA A 42 5.93 13.58 -9.93
CA ALA A 42 5.93 13.27 -8.51
C ALA A 42 4.55 12.77 -8.06
N THR A 43 3.51 13.40 -8.58
CA THR A 43 2.11 13.00 -8.41
C THR A 43 1.85 11.62 -9.01
N GLY A 44 2.33 11.40 -10.23
CA GLY A 44 2.23 10.11 -10.92
C GLY A 44 2.98 8.97 -10.22
N LEU A 45 4.21 9.24 -9.73
CA LEU A 45 4.99 8.27 -8.95
C LEU A 45 4.29 7.91 -7.63
N CYS A 46 3.76 8.89 -6.91
CA CYS A 46 3.01 8.62 -5.67
C CYS A 46 1.76 7.79 -5.95
N GLY A 47 0.99 8.13 -6.98
CA GLY A 47 -0.17 7.33 -7.39
C GLY A 47 0.21 5.89 -7.79
N ALA A 48 1.26 5.72 -8.60
CA ALA A 48 1.72 4.42 -9.05
C ALA A 48 2.25 3.55 -7.91
N LEU A 49 2.98 4.14 -6.94
CA LEU A 49 3.44 3.44 -5.73
C LEU A 49 2.27 3.06 -4.81
N GLY A 50 1.27 3.93 -4.69
CA GLY A 50 0.06 3.67 -3.93
C GLY A 50 -0.76 2.51 -4.50
N VAL A 51 -1.00 2.54 -5.81
CA VAL A 51 -1.71 1.46 -6.53
C VAL A 51 -0.88 0.18 -6.55
N GLY A 52 0.44 0.28 -6.75
CA GLY A 52 1.37 -0.85 -6.77
C GLY A 52 1.41 -1.60 -5.44
N SER A 53 1.26 -0.91 -4.30
CA SER A 53 1.22 -1.57 -2.99
C SER A 53 -0.05 -2.39 -2.78
N TRP A 54 -1.13 -2.10 -3.51
CA TRP A 54 -2.38 -2.88 -3.51
C TRP A 54 -2.35 -3.97 -4.59
N LEU A 55 -1.72 -3.68 -5.72
CA LEU A 55 -1.60 -4.62 -6.83
C LEU A 55 -0.68 -5.80 -6.49
N ALA A 56 0.38 -5.56 -5.70
CA ALA A 56 1.32 -6.61 -5.28
C ALA A 56 0.67 -7.79 -4.51
N PRO A 57 -0.13 -7.57 -3.44
CA PRO A 57 -0.81 -8.66 -2.74
C PRO A 57 -1.90 -9.33 -3.60
N LEU A 58 -2.62 -8.57 -4.43
CA LEU A 58 -3.59 -9.11 -5.38
C LEU A 58 -2.92 -10.03 -6.42
N TRP A 59 -1.77 -9.61 -6.94
CA TRP A 59 -0.96 -10.38 -7.87
C TRP A 59 -0.40 -11.65 -7.22
N ALA A 60 0.07 -11.56 -5.98
CA ALA A 60 0.54 -12.72 -5.22
C ALA A 60 -0.60 -13.74 -5.02
N LEU A 61 -1.79 -13.27 -4.65
CA LEU A 61 -2.97 -14.12 -4.47
C LEU A 61 -3.39 -14.80 -5.77
N TRP A 62 -3.39 -14.06 -6.88
CA TRP A 62 -3.69 -14.60 -8.21
C TRP A 62 -2.67 -15.65 -8.64
N ARG A 63 -1.37 -15.37 -8.48
CA ARG A 63 -0.27 -16.30 -8.80
C ARG A 63 -0.38 -17.60 -8.01
N ASP A 64 -0.78 -17.51 -6.74
CA ASP A 64 -0.96 -18.68 -5.89
C ASP A 64 -2.25 -19.45 -6.18
N ARG A 65 -3.25 -18.84 -6.80
CA ARG A 65 -4.40 -19.57 -7.36
C ARG A 65 -4.04 -20.28 -8.66
N ALA A 66 -3.37 -19.59 -9.58
CA ALA A 66 -2.94 -20.16 -10.85
C ALA A 66 -2.05 -21.40 -10.66
N ARG A 67 -1.16 -21.39 -9.65
CA ARG A 67 -0.36 -22.57 -9.30
C ARG A 67 -1.16 -23.74 -8.76
N ARG A 68 -2.23 -23.47 -7.99
CA ARG A 68 -3.09 -24.52 -7.44
C ARG A 68 -3.95 -25.18 -8.52
N GLU A 69 -4.39 -24.41 -9.51
CA GLU A 69 -5.15 -24.93 -10.65
C GLU A 69 -4.28 -25.86 -11.52
N HIS A 70 -3.01 -25.52 -11.73
CA HIS A 70 -2.07 -26.37 -12.46
C HIS A 70 -1.83 -27.74 -11.80
N HIS A 71 -1.82 -27.82 -10.47
CA HIS A 71 -1.66 -29.09 -9.74
C HIS A 71 -2.92 -29.95 -9.68
N ARG A 72 -4.10 -29.40 -10.03
CA ARG A 72 -5.36 -30.13 -10.05
C ARG A 72 -5.63 -30.83 -11.38
N GLN A 73 -4.87 -30.49 -12.43
CA GLN A 73 -4.99 -31.03 -13.78
C GLN A 73 -3.89 -32.06 -14.13
N SER A 74 -2.97 -32.35 -13.21
CA SER A 74 -1.97 -33.43 -13.32
C SER A 74 -2.37 -34.62 -12.46
#